data_AF-L1P8E2-F1
#
_entry.id   AF-L1P8E2-F1
#
_cell.length_a   1.000
_cell.length_b   1.000
_cell.length_c   1.000
_cell.angle_alpha   90.00
_cell.angle_beta   90.00
_cell.angle_gamma   90.00
#
_symmetry.space_group_name_H-M   'P 1'
#
loop_
_entity.id
_entity.type
_entity.pdbx_description
1 polymer ?
#
loop_
_entity_poly.entity_id
_entity_poly.type
_entity_poly.pdbx_seq_one_letter_code
_entity_poly.pdbx_strand_id
1 'polypeptide(L)'
;MQAGRIMLARMDELLQKGETFAFETTLATKSYKQKIEWAQANGYEVTLLFFWLDSPNMAKKRVAQRVAEGGHSISSQTIERRYHNGIANLFAIYMDMVDICYIFDNSEGERTPIAKKYKGEKEIIYNTDLYNQMKNSYEKERS
;
A
#
# COMPACT_ATOMS: atom_id res chain seq x y z
N MET A 1 -20.23 -0.93 -9.07
CA MET A 1 -19.34 0.25 -8.91
C MET A 1 -19.73 1.15 -7.71
N GLN A 2 -20.16 0.56 -6.59
CA GLN A 2 -20.67 1.31 -5.41
C GLN A 2 -19.70 1.26 -4.21
N ALA A 3 -19.02 0.11 -4.00
CA ALA A 3 -18.16 -0.10 -2.84
C ALA A 3 -17.03 0.92 -2.66
N GLY A 4 -16.32 1.31 -3.73
CA GLY A 4 -15.24 2.30 -3.64
C GLY A 4 -15.72 3.71 -3.25
N ARG A 5 -16.88 4.15 -3.77
CA ARG A 5 -17.47 5.44 -3.40
C ARG A 5 -17.97 5.46 -1.96
N ILE A 6 -18.57 4.35 -1.50
CA ILE A 6 -19.04 4.19 -0.12
C ILE A 6 -17.85 4.25 0.85
N MET A 7 -16.76 3.56 0.54
CA MET A 7 -15.53 3.59 1.34
C MET A 7 -14.99 5.03 1.47
N LEU A 8 -14.87 5.77 0.35
CA LEU A 8 -14.37 7.15 0.41
C LEU A 8 -15.29 8.07 1.23
N ALA A 9 -16.61 7.95 1.06
CA ALA A 9 -17.58 8.72 1.83
C ALA A 9 -17.49 8.39 3.34
N ARG A 10 -17.30 7.11 3.69
CA ARG A 10 -17.13 6.70 5.09
C ARG A 10 -15.83 7.23 5.69
N MET A 11 -14.74 7.27 4.92
CA MET A 11 -13.50 7.90 5.37
C MET A 11 -13.72 9.39 5.65
N ASP A 12 -14.43 10.10 4.77
CA ASP A 12 -14.73 11.52 4.96
C ASP A 12 -15.54 11.78 6.23
N GLU A 13 -16.53 10.93 6.50
CA GLU A 13 -17.31 11.01 7.74
C GLU A 13 -16.44 10.81 9.00
N LEU A 14 -15.55 9.82 8.98
CA LEU A 14 -14.67 9.52 10.13
C LEU A 14 -13.64 10.65 10.35
N LEU A 15 -13.07 11.17 9.27
CA LEU A 15 -12.16 12.32 9.29
C LEU A 15 -12.82 13.57 9.89
N GLN A 16 -14.07 13.86 9.51
CA GLN A 16 -14.81 15.00 10.06
C GLN A 16 -15.14 14.83 11.53
N LYS A 17 -15.27 13.60 12.02
CA LYS A 17 -15.56 13.29 13.43
C LYS A 17 -14.32 13.28 14.32
N GLY A 18 -13.11 13.40 13.74
CA GLY A 18 -11.87 13.29 14.54
C GLY A 18 -11.59 11.85 15.01
N GLU A 19 -12.21 10.85 14.39
CA GLU A 19 -12.08 9.44 14.80
C GLU A 19 -10.80 8.82 14.27
N THR A 20 -10.18 7.94 15.06
CA THR A 20 -9.07 7.09 14.62
C THR A 20 -9.60 5.90 13.82
N PHE A 21 -9.08 5.68 12.61
CA PHE A 21 -9.49 4.57 11.77
C PHE A 21 -8.36 4.03 10.90
N ALA A 22 -8.57 2.84 10.36
CA ALA A 22 -7.70 2.21 9.36
C ALA A 22 -8.53 1.73 8.18
N PHE A 23 -7.92 1.67 7.00
CA PHE A 23 -8.54 1.11 5.80
C PHE A 23 -7.51 0.38 4.94
N GLU A 24 -7.98 -0.63 4.22
CA GLU A 24 -7.15 -1.39 3.28
C GLU A 24 -7.28 -0.84 1.86
N THR A 25 -6.16 -0.75 1.16
CA THR A 25 -6.10 -0.36 -0.25
C THR A 25 -4.91 -1.04 -0.91
N THR A 26 -4.96 -1.23 -2.23
CA THR A 26 -3.81 -1.76 -2.98
C THR A 26 -2.77 -0.69 -3.31
N LEU A 27 -2.96 0.56 -2.85
CA LEU A 27 -2.15 1.74 -3.17
C LEU A 27 -1.98 2.03 -4.68
N ALA A 28 -2.75 1.37 -5.54
CA ALA A 28 -2.61 1.43 -7.00
C ALA A 28 -3.17 2.71 -7.64
N THR A 29 -3.76 3.59 -6.83
CA THR A 29 -4.34 4.87 -7.28
C THR A 29 -3.83 5.99 -6.40
N LYS A 30 -3.85 7.22 -6.93
CA LYS A 30 -3.36 8.42 -6.23
C LYS A 30 -4.46 9.15 -5.45
N SER A 31 -5.67 8.58 -5.35
CA SER A 31 -6.87 9.25 -4.84
C SER A 31 -6.79 9.63 -3.36
N TYR A 32 -5.87 9.02 -2.61
CA TYR A 32 -5.73 9.27 -1.16
C TYR A 32 -4.86 10.48 -0.83
N LYS A 33 -4.11 11.04 -1.79
CA LYS A 33 -3.18 12.16 -1.56
C LYS A 33 -3.82 13.32 -0.80
N GLN A 34 -4.91 13.85 -1.36
CA GLN A 34 -5.63 14.99 -0.77
C GLN A 34 -6.19 14.67 0.62
N LYS A 35 -6.61 13.42 0.86
CA LYS A 35 -7.13 13.01 2.17
C LYS A 35 -6.01 12.93 3.21
N ILE A 36 -4.82 12.48 2.84
CA ILE A 36 -3.65 12.44 3.73
C ILE A 36 -3.23 13.85 4.10
N GLU A 37 -3.08 14.75 3.12
CA GLU A 37 -2.74 16.15 3.36
C GLU A 37 -3.78 16.84 4.25
N TRP A 38 -5.07 16.61 3.98
CA TRP A 38 -6.15 17.15 4.81
C TRP A 38 -6.10 16.60 6.24
N ALA A 39 -5.92 15.28 6.41
CA ALA A 39 -5.87 14.66 7.72
C ALA A 39 -4.71 15.23 8.56
N GLN A 40 -3.51 15.30 7.97
CA GLN A 40 -2.33 15.89 8.62
C GLN A 40 -2.57 17.36 9.00
N ALA A 41 -3.18 18.16 8.12
CA ALA A 41 -3.53 19.55 8.41
C ALA A 41 -4.56 19.70 9.55
N ASN A 42 -5.31 18.63 9.86
CA ASN A 42 -6.30 18.57 10.93
C ASN A 42 -5.81 17.77 12.15
N GLY A 43 -4.50 17.58 12.30
CA GLY A 43 -3.89 17.01 13.51
C GLY A 43 -3.83 15.48 13.56
N TYR A 44 -4.14 14.79 12.46
CA TYR A 44 -3.92 13.35 12.38
C TYR A 44 -2.46 13.02 12.11
N GLU A 45 -1.99 11.94 12.74
CA GLU A 45 -0.83 11.20 12.27
C GLU A 45 -1.28 10.12 11.27
N VAL A 46 -0.67 10.12 10.09
CA VAL A 46 -0.95 9.14 9.05
C VAL A 46 0.19 8.13 8.99
N THR A 47 -0.13 6.88 9.36
CA THR A 47 0.77 5.74 9.23
C THR A 47 0.38 4.87 8.03
N LEU A 48 1.34 4.57 7.15
CA LEU A 48 1.22 3.59 6.08
C LEU A 48 1.90 2.28 6.46
N LEU A 49 1.14 1.19 6.41
CA LEU A 49 1.66 -0.17 6.50
C LEU A 49 1.60 -0.80 5.10
N PHE A 50 2.75 -0.97 4.45
CA PHE A 50 2.85 -1.56 3.12
C PHE A 50 3.34 -3.01 3.19
N PHE A 51 2.51 -3.94 2.73
CA PHE A 51 2.85 -5.36 2.63
C PHE A 51 3.20 -5.71 1.19
N TRP A 52 4.49 -5.91 0.95
CA TRP A 52 5.02 -6.28 -0.35
C TRP A 52 5.03 -7.82 -0.52
N LEU A 53 4.99 -8.26 -1.77
CA LEU A 53 5.17 -9.65 -2.18
C LEU A 53 6.28 -9.69 -3.23
N ASP A 54 7.07 -10.75 -3.27
CA ASP A 54 8.19 -10.91 -4.19
C ASP A 54 7.84 -10.83 -5.69
N SER A 55 6.58 -11.10 -6.02
CA SER A 55 6.12 -11.24 -7.39
C SER A 55 4.60 -11.05 -7.52
N PRO A 56 4.13 -10.57 -8.69
CA PRO A 56 2.70 -10.52 -8.99
C PRO A 56 2.06 -11.92 -9.07
N ASN A 57 2.86 -12.96 -9.33
CA ASN A 57 2.38 -14.35 -9.36
C ASN A 57 1.95 -14.84 -7.98
N MET A 58 2.63 -14.41 -6.91
CA MET A 58 2.19 -14.69 -5.54
C MET A 58 0.84 -14.04 -5.24
N ALA A 59 0.64 -12.80 -5.68
CA ALA A 59 -0.67 -12.14 -5.55
C ALA A 59 -1.77 -12.90 -6.31
N LYS A 60 -1.49 -13.36 -7.53
CA LYS A 60 -2.41 -14.19 -8.33
C LYS A 60 -2.76 -15.51 -7.62
N LYS A 61 -1.76 -16.21 -7.07
CA LYS A 61 -1.95 -17.45 -6.30
C LYS A 61 -2.85 -17.24 -5.08
N ARG A 62 -2.61 -16.17 -4.31
CA ARG A 62 -3.44 -15.82 -3.14
C ARG A 62 -4.89 -15.52 -3.52
N VAL A 63 -5.10 -14.79 -4.61
CA VAL A 63 -6.46 -14.54 -5.11
C VAL A 63 -7.13 -15.84 -5.56
N ALA A 64 -6.42 -16.72 -6.26
CA ALA A 64 -6.96 -18.01 -6.68
C ALA A 64 -7.36 -18.89 -5.49
N GLN A 65 -6.53 -18.96 -4.45
CA GLN A 65 -6.84 -19.68 -3.21
C GLN A 65 -8.11 -19.12 -2.55
N ARG A 66 -8.17 -17.80 -2.35
CA ARG A 66 -9.36 -17.12 -1.82
C ARG A 66 -10.63 -17.44 -2.62
N VAL A 67 -10.53 -17.47 -3.95
CA VAL A 67 -11.67 -17.78 -4.81
C VAL A 67 -12.13 -19.22 -4.62
N ALA A 68 -11.19 -20.16 -4.49
CA ALA A 68 -11.51 -21.55 -4.14
C ALA A 68 -12.21 -21.66 -2.78
N GLU A 69 -11.88 -20.78 -1.84
CA GLU A 69 -12.53 -20.67 -0.51
C GLU A 69 -13.84 -19.84 -0.53
N GLY A 70 -14.35 -19.44 -1.70
CA GLY A 70 -15.63 -18.75 -1.87
C GLY A 70 -15.56 -17.22 -1.98
N GLY A 71 -14.36 -16.64 -2.10
CA GLY A 71 -14.16 -15.20 -2.28
C GLY A 71 -14.35 -14.68 -3.70
N HIS A 72 -14.27 -13.35 -3.87
CA HIS A 72 -14.46 -12.70 -5.18
C HIS A 72 -13.26 -12.84 -6.12
N SER A 73 -13.55 -13.17 -7.38
CA SER A 73 -12.56 -13.27 -8.45
C SER A 73 -12.16 -11.90 -9.01
N ILE A 74 -10.88 -11.74 -9.35
CA ILE A 74 -10.31 -10.55 -9.98
C ILE A 74 -9.42 -11.03 -11.12
N SER A 75 -9.46 -10.37 -12.28
CA SER A 75 -8.62 -10.77 -13.42
C SER A 75 -7.13 -10.64 -13.10
N SER A 76 -6.32 -11.59 -13.59
CA SER A 76 -4.86 -11.58 -13.45
C SER A 76 -4.23 -10.26 -13.90
N GLN A 77 -4.72 -9.69 -15.00
CA GLN A 77 -4.28 -8.38 -15.52
C GLN A 77 -4.55 -7.25 -14.52
N THR A 78 -5.69 -7.28 -13.82
CA THR A 78 -6.01 -6.28 -12.80
C THR A 78 -5.11 -6.43 -11.57
N ILE A 79 -4.82 -7.66 -11.16
CA ILE A 79 -3.92 -7.96 -10.04
C ILE A 79 -2.52 -7.42 -10.35
N GLU A 80 -1.99 -7.76 -11.52
CA GLU A 80 -0.65 -7.37 -11.96
C GLU A 80 -0.52 -5.84 -12.06
N ARG A 81 -1.45 -5.18 -12.76
CA ARG A 81 -1.49 -3.71 -12.83
C ARG A 81 -1.52 -3.06 -11.45
N ARG A 82 -2.31 -3.60 -10.50
CA ARG A 82 -2.41 -3.05 -9.15
C ARG A 82 -1.15 -3.27 -8.33
N TYR A 83 -0.50 -4.42 -8.47
CA TYR A 83 0.76 -4.74 -7.84
C TYR A 83 1.83 -3.72 -8.24
N HIS A 84 2.03 -3.54 -9.53
CA HIS A 84 3.00 -2.61 -10.12
C HIS A 84 2.72 -1.15 -9.74
N ASN A 85 1.48 -0.68 -9.94
CA ASN A 85 1.10 0.68 -9.58
C ASN A 85 1.20 0.94 -8.07
N GLY A 86 0.95 -0.06 -7.24
CA GLY A 86 1.06 0.04 -5.79
C GLY A 86 2.49 0.35 -5.35
N ILE A 87 3.46 -0.43 -5.84
CA ILE A 87 4.89 -0.22 -5.58
C ILE A 87 5.34 1.12 -6.16
N ALA A 88 4.92 1.45 -7.39
CA ALA A 88 5.28 2.72 -8.01
C ALA A 88 4.77 3.94 -7.22
N ASN A 89 3.52 3.90 -6.75
CA ASN A 89 2.97 4.97 -5.93
C ASN A 89 3.58 4.99 -4.53
N LEU A 90 3.96 3.84 -3.95
CA LEU A 90 4.67 3.80 -2.67
C LEU A 90 5.91 4.69 -2.73
N PHE A 91 6.83 4.41 -3.66
CA PHE A 91 8.09 5.13 -3.77
C PHE A 91 7.94 6.55 -4.31
N ALA A 92 7.07 6.77 -5.31
CA ALA A 92 7.00 8.07 -5.97
C ALA A 92 6.18 9.11 -5.17
N ILE A 93 5.37 8.67 -4.21
CA ILE A 93 4.37 9.52 -3.56
C ILE A 93 4.29 9.24 -2.07
N TYR A 94 3.86 8.03 -1.71
CA TYR A 94 3.25 7.84 -0.40
C TYR A 94 4.29 7.73 0.71
N MET A 95 5.44 7.13 0.43
CA MET A 95 6.54 6.98 1.38
C MET A 95 7.02 8.32 1.95
N ASP A 96 7.10 9.37 1.12
CA ASP A 96 7.52 10.71 1.56
C ASP A 96 6.35 11.59 2.05
N MET A 97 5.11 11.20 1.80
CA MET A 97 3.91 11.99 2.13
C MET A 97 3.37 11.70 3.54
N VAL A 98 3.34 10.43 3.94
CA VAL A 98 2.83 9.99 5.24
C VAL A 98 3.81 10.28 6.37
N ASP A 99 3.32 10.33 7.61
CA ASP A 99 4.15 10.63 8.79
C ASP A 99 5.08 9.47 9.13
N ILE A 100 4.56 8.24 9.02
CA ILE A 100 5.33 7.01 9.23
C ILE A 100 4.99 5.99 8.14
N CYS A 101 6.01 5.48 7.46
CA CYS A 101 5.87 4.40 6.50
C CYS A 101 6.59 3.16 7.02
N TYR A 102 5.90 2.03 7.10
CA TYR A 102 6.48 0.72 7.33
C TYR A 102 6.32 -0.16 6.11
N ILE A 103 7.36 -0.90 5.77
CA ILE A 103 7.37 -1.83 4.66
C ILE A 103 7.72 -3.21 5.21
N PHE A 104 6.89 -4.20 4.89
CA PHE A 104 7.09 -5.59 5.26
C PHE A 104 7.11 -6.45 4.01
N ASP A 105 7.98 -7.46 4.02
CA ASP A 105 7.78 -8.63 3.17
C ASP A 105 6.68 -9.47 3.80
N ASN A 106 5.82 -10.00 2.94
CA ASN A 106 4.80 -10.95 3.34
C ASN A 106 4.77 -12.12 2.35
N SER A 107 5.89 -12.48 1.74
CA SER A 107 5.95 -13.49 0.67
C SER A 107 5.85 -14.91 1.24
N GLU A 108 6.56 -15.19 2.33
CA GLU A 108 6.67 -16.53 2.94
C GLU A 108 5.72 -16.76 4.13
N GLY A 109 4.79 -15.84 4.37
CA GLY A 109 3.80 -15.94 5.44
C GLY A 109 4.26 -15.38 6.79
N GLU A 110 5.57 -15.17 6.97
CA GLU A 110 6.12 -14.32 8.02
C GLU A 110 6.21 -12.86 7.54
N ARG A 111 5.95 -11.92 8.47
CA ARG A 111 5.98 -10.48 8.19
C ARG A 111 7.36 -9.94 8.55
N THR A 112 8.29 -10.01 7.60
CA THR A 112 9.67 -9.55 7.81
C THR A 112 9.77 -8.05 7.55
N PRO A 113 10.24 -7.23 8.51
CA PRO A 113 10.42 -5.80 8.29
C PRO A 113 11.50 -5.55 7.22
N ILE A 114 11.16 -4.79 6.18
CA ILE A 114 12.08 -4.39 5.11
C ILE A 114 12.68 -3.03 5.43
N ALA A 115 11.82 -2.04 5.65
CA ALA A 115 12.23 -0.66 5.90
C ALA A 115 11.16 0.10 6.69
N LYS A 116 11.62 1.18 7.32
CA LYS A 116 10.78 2.18 7.97
C LYS A 116 11.25 3.57 7.56
N LYS A 117 10.33 4.51 7.41
CA LYS A 117 10.65 5.91 7.14
C LYS A 117 9.75 6.83 7.96
N TYR A 118 10.36 7.83 8.58
CA TYR A 118 9.66 8.99 9.13
C TYR A 118 9.67 10.13 8.11
N LYS A 119 8.59 10.93 8.08
CA LYS A 119 8.50 12.08 7.19
C LYS A 119 9.66 13.05 7.40
N GLY A 120 10.32 13.43 6.31
CA GLY A 120 11.49 14.31 6.35
C GLY A 120 12.81 13.64 6.73
N GLU A 121 12.79 12.34 7.05
CA GLU A 121 14.00 11.57 7.38
C GLU A 121 14.38 10.60 6.25
N LYS A 122 15.58 10.02 6.38
CA LYS A 122 16.02 8.92 5.50
C LYS A 122 15.35 7.61 5.89
N GLU A 123 15.22 6.69 4.93
CA GLU A 123 14.75 5.35 5.25
C GLU A 123 15.73 4.62 6.18
N ILE A 124 15.18 3.99 7.23
CA ILE A 124 15.84 2.98 8.04
C ILE A 124 15.58 1.63 7.35
N ILE A 125 16.63 1.03 6.80
CA ILE A 125 16.55 -0.25 6.08
C ILE A 125 16.95 -1.38 7.03
N TYR A 126 16.05 -2.33 7.25
CA TYR A 126 16.30 -3.51 8.08
C TYR A 126 16.77 -4.71 7.26
N ASN A 127 16.29 -4.82 6.02
CA ASN A 127 16.72 -5.85 5.08
C ASN A 127 17.05 -5.23 3.71
N THR A 128 18.33 -5.04 3.46
CA THR A 128 18.85 -4.39 2.24
C THR A 128 18.55 -5.19 0.97
N ASP A 129 18.59 -6.52 1.03
CA ASP A 129 18.36 -7.37 -0.14
C ASP A 129 16.91 -7.28 -0.61
N LEU A 130 15.96 -7.42 0.32
CA LEU A 130 14.53 -7.26 0.03
C LEU A 130 14.18 -5.84 -0.41
N TYR A 131 14.80 -4.83 0.21
CA TYR A 131 14.59 -3.43 -0.17
C TYR A 131 15.06 -3.17 -1.61
N ASN A 132 16.26 -3.64 -1.96
CA ASN A 132 16.81 -3.53 -3.31
C ASN A 132 16.00 -4.33 -4.32
N GLN A 133 15.53 -5.53 -3.97
CA GLN A 133 14.66 -6.33 -4.83
C GLN A 133 13.35 -5.59 -5.15
N MET A 134 12.69 -5.05 -4.12
CA MET A 134 11.48 -4.25 -4.29
C MET A 134 11.75 -2.99 -5.14
N LYS A 135 12.84 -2.25 -4.86
CA LYS A 135 13.20 -1.04 -5.60
C LYS A 135 13.57 -1.33 -7.06
N ASN A 136 14.31 -2.41 -7.32
CA ASN A 136 14.66 -2.83 -8.68
C ASN A 136 13.43 -3.26 -9.48
N SER A 137 12.43 -3.89 -8.84
CA SER A 137 11.16 -4.21 -9.50
C SER A 137 10.45 -2.93 -9.98
N TYR A 138 10.50 -1.87 -9.18
CA TYR A 138 9.97 -0.56 -9.52
C TYR A 138 10.75 0.14 -10.66
N GLU A 139 12.07 0.09 -10.64
CA GLU A 139 12.90 0.79 -11.63
C GLU A 139 12.83 0.14 -13.03
N LYS A 140 12.77 -1.20 -13.09
CA LYS A 140 12.66 -1.96 -14.35
C LYS A 140 11.40 -1.66 -15.17
N GLU A 141 10.31 -1.25 -14.53
CA GLU A 141 9.06 -0.89 -15.21
C GLU A 141 9.04 0.55 -15.74
N ARG A 142 10.04 1.36 -15.37
CA ARG A 142 10.19 2.75 -15.83
C ARG A 142 11.23 2.90 -16.94
N SER A 143 11.91 1.81 -17.30
CA SER A 143 12.93 1.73 -18.36
C SER A 143 12.33 1.19 -19.65
#